data_AF-A0A936PWM4-F1
#
_entry.id   AF-A0A936PWM4-F1
#
_cell.length_a   1.000
_cell.length_b   1.000
_cell.length_c   1.000
_cell.angle_alpha   90.00
_cell.angle_beta   90.00
_cell.angle_gamma   90.00
#
_symmetry.space_group_name_H-M   'P 1'
#
loop_
_entity.id
_entity.type
_entity.pdbx_description
1 polymer ?
#
loop_
_entity_poly.entity_id
_entity_poly.type
_entity_poly.pdbx_seq_one_letter_code
_entity_poly.pdbx_strand_id
1 'polypeptide(L)'
;MVAVTRDGDVVVRSRSGEVERVSGQLLLADILDVLAPFESGLGARGPDLMRPGEFLRISPRRLAGAPHVLETRVETEALYTLAARGFTPEQLGGLYPTLRLEEIADALRLERQLAHNLSLAA
;
A
#
# COMPACT_ATOMS: atom_id res chain seq x y z
N MET A 1 -3.41 8.25 22.84
CA MET A 1 -3.89 6.94 22.31
C MET A 1 -5.19 7.22 21.60
N VAL A 2 -5.37 6.75 20.37
CA VAL A 2 -6.64 6.90 19.64
C VAL A 2 -7.40 5.58 19.79
N ALA A 3 -8.67 5.65 20.15
CA ALA A 3 -9.53 4.49 20.37
C ALA A 3 -10.92 4.76 19.78
N VAL A 4 -11.67 3.68 19.60
CA VAL A 4 -12.98 3.68 18.96
C VAL A 4 -13.98 3.04 19.94
N THR A 5 -15.05 3.74 20.28
CA THR A 5 -16.10 3.21 21.16
C THR A 5 -16.99 2.22 20.40
N ARG A 6 -17.73 1.37 21.13
CA ARG A 6 -18.69 0.42 20.54
C ARG A 6 -19.85 1.11 19.80
N ASP A 7 -20.07 2.39 20.07
CA ASP A 7 -21.20 3.16 19.56
C ASP A 7 -20.87 3.99 18.31
N GLY A 8 -19.61 4.06 17.87
CA GLY A 8 -19.30 4.92 16.73
C GLY A 8 -18.36 6.09 16.99
N ASP A 9 -17.79 6.26 18.19
CA ASP A 9 -17.05 7.48 18.51
C ASP A 9 -15.54 7.29 18.47
N VAL A 10 -14.85 8.09 17.66
CA VAL A 10 -13.39 8.23 17.74
C VAL A 10 -13.08 9.07 18.97
N VAL A 11 -12.31 8.50 19.88
CA VAL A 11 -11.89 9.18 21.08
C VAL A 11 -10.38 9.22 21.18
N VAL A 12 -9.85 10.39 21.49
CA VAL A 12 -8.43 10.57 21.74
C VAL A 12 -8.22 10.66 23.23
N ARG A 13 -7.44 9.73 23.77
CA ARG A 13 -7.04 9.75 25.17
C ARG A 13 -5.96 10.81 25.35
N SER A 14 -6.30 11.88 26.06
CA SER A 14 -5.39 12.98 26.35
C SER A 14 -4.35 12.56 27.41
N ARG A 15 -3.33 13.40 27.64
CA ARG A 15 -2.29 13.12 28.65
C ARG A 15 -2.82 13.11 30.10
N SER A 16 -4.00 13.68 30.36
CA SER A 16 -4.66 13.63 31.67
C SER A 16 -5.50 12.37 31.87
N GLY A 17 -5.63 11.51 30.85
CA GLY A 17 -6.40 10.27 30.91
C GLY A 17 -7.88 10.43 30.61
N GLU A 18 -8.36 11.66 30.41
CA GLU A 18 -9.71 11.97 29.97
C GLU A 18 -9.90 11.68 28.47
N VAL A 19 -11.13 11.34 28.12
CA VAL A 19 -11.54 10.85 26.81
C VAL A 19 -12.44 11.91 26.17
N GLU A 20 -12.01 12.51 25.07
CA GLU A 20 -12.74 13.61 24.41
C GLU A 20 -13.20 13.20 23.01
N ARG A 21 -14.43 13.62 22.64
CA ARG A 21 -15.04 13.40 21.32
C ARG A 21 -14.52 14.44 20.33
N VAL A 22 -14.11 13.99 19.14
CA VAL A 22 -13.71 14.88 18.05
C VAL A 22 -14.89 15.02 17.07
N SER A 23 -15.51 16.21 17.05
CA SER A 23 -16.69 16.52 16.25
C SER A 23 -16.40 16.52 14.74
N GLY A 24 -16.92 15.50 14.03
CA GLY A 24 -16.96 15.46 12.55
C GLY A 24 -16.39 14.21 11.87
N GLN A 25 -16.13 13.11 12.59
CA GLN A 25 -15.52 11.90 12.02
C GLN A 25 -16.53 10.74 11.86
N LEU A 26 -16.42 9.99 10.76
CA LEU A 26 -17.16 8.75 10.49
C LEU A 26 -16.41 7.56 11.07
N LEU A 27 -17.12 6.68 11.76
CA LEU A 27 -16.54 5.51 12.42
C LEU A 27 -16.93 4.22 11.69
N LEU A 28 -15.94 3.49 11.21
CA LEU A 28 -16.11 2.06 10.91
C LEU A 28 -16.09 1.31 12.25
N ALA A 29 -17.09 0.45 12.47
CA ALA A 29 -17.33 -0.25 13.74
C ALA A 29 -16.19 -1.19 14.18
N ASP A 30 -15.24 -1.47 13.29
CA ASP A 30 -14.08 -2.31 13.53
C ASP A 30 -12.80 -1.46 13.53
N ILE A 31 -11.85 -1.79 14.40
CA ILE A 31 -10.50 -1.19 14.37
C ILE A 31 -9.91 -1.47 12.99
N LEU A 32 -9.92 -0.45 12.13
CA LEU A 32 -9.27 -0.53 10.84
C LEU A 32 -7.76 -0.45 11.05
N ASP A 33 -7.07 -1.57 10.85
CA ASP A 33 -5.62 -1.54 10.67
C ASP A 33 -5.33 -0.87 9.32
N VAL A 34 -5.06 0.43 9.36
CA VAL A 34 -4.78 1.26 8.18
C VAL A 34 -3.53 0.80 7.41
N LEU A 35 -2.68 -0.02 8.02
CA LEU A 35 -1.48 -0.55 7.38
C LEU A 35 -1.72 -1.92 6.75
N ALA A 36 -2.69 -2.69 7.24
CA ALA A 36 -3.04 -3.99 6.68
C ALA A 36 -3.83 -3.85 5.36
N PRO A 37 -3.80 -4.88 4.51
CA PRO A 37 -4.71 -4.95 3.36
C PRO A 37 -6.16 -4.84 3.81
N PHE A 38 -6.96 -4.07 3.07
CA PHE A 38 -8.40 -3.95 3.32
C PHE A 38 -9.17 -4.01 2.00
N GLU A 39 -10.43 -4.43 2.07
CA GLU A 39 -11.36 -4.37 0.94
C GLU A 39 -12.28 -3.17 1.12
N SER A 40 -12.51 -2.43 0.04
CA SER A 40 -13.50 -1.36 0.00
C SER A 40 -14.85 -1.88 -0.47
N GLY A 41 -15.93 -1.19 -0.10
CA GLY A 41 -17.29 -1.52 -0.59
C GLY A 41 -17.47 -1.41 -2.11
N LEU A 42 -16.48 -0.87 -2.84
CA LEU A 42 -16.43 -0.75 -4.30
C LEU A 42 -15.65 -1.90 -4.96
N GLY A 43 -15.20 -2.90 -4.20
CA GLY A 43 -14.42 -4.03 -4.71
C GLY A 43 -12.92 -3.75 -4.89
N ALA A 44 -12.45 -2.53 -4.62
CA ALA A 44 -11.03 -2.23 -4.61
C ALA A 44 -10.35 -2.82 -3.37
N ARG A 45 -9.12 -3.32 -3.52
CA ARG A 45 -8.32 -3.92 -2.44
C ARG A 45 -7.09 -3.05 -2.15
N GLY A 46 -7.05 -2.43 -0.97
CA GLY A 46 -5.87 -1.74 -0.47
C GLY A 46 -4.71 -2.72 -0.24
N PRO A 47 -3.47 -2.38 -0.66
CA PRO A 47 -2.31 -3.22 -0.36
C PRO A 47 -1.91 -3.07 1.13
N ASP A 48 -1.05 -3.97 1.60
CA ASP A 48 -0.33 -3.76 2.86
C ASP A 48 0.64 -2.56 2.68
N LEU A 49 0.51 -1.54 3.52
CA LEU A 49 1.28 -0.29 3.43
C LEU A 49 2.72 -0.40 3.96
N MET A 50 3.15 -1.60 4.36
CA MET A 50 4.53 -1.89 4.76
C MET A 50 5.17 -2.95 3.87
N ARG A 51 4.42 -3.99 3.50
CA ARG A 51 4.84 -5.17 2.72
C ARG A 51 3.78 -5.52 1.65
N PRO A 52 3.65 -4.72 0.58
CA PRO A 52 2.58 -4.90 -0.42
C PRO A 52 2.74 -6.16 -1.29
N GLY A 53 3.86 -6.87 -1.16
CA GLY A 53 4.18 -8.13 -1.83
C GLY A 53 5.26 -8.90 -1.06
N GLU A 54 5.58 -10.10 -1.52
CA GLU A 54 6.60 -10.96 -0.91
C GLU A 54 7.99 -10.29 -0.97
N PHE A 55 8.31 -9.68 -2.11
CA PHE A 55 9.60 -9.06 -2.41
C PHE A 55 9.54 -7.54 -2.41
N LEU A 56 8.47 -6.96 -1.87
CA LEU A 56 8.23 -5.51 -1.96
C LEU A 56 8.19 -4.87 -0.58
N ARG A 57 8.54 -3.58 -0.55
CA ARG A 57 8.49 -2.77 0.66
C ARG A 57 7.96 -1.39 0.35
N ILE A 58 7.22 -0.83 1.31
CA ILE A 58 6.93 0.60 1.39
C ILE A 58 7.70 1.12 2.61
N SER A 59 8.53 2.13 2.41
CA SER A 59 9.35 2.70 3.50
C SER A 59 9.47 4.21 3.32
N PRO A 60 9.05 5.04 4.29
CA PRO A 60 9.19 6.49 4.20
C PRO A 60 10.65 6.96 4.02
N ARG A 61 11.63 6.14 4.40
CA ARG A 61 13.07 6.45 4.30
C ARG A 61 13.66 6.13 2.92
N ARG A 62 12.90 5.51 2.02
CA ARG A 62 13.34 5.14 0.67
C ARG A 62 12.31 5.62 -0.35
N LEU A 63 12.79 6.26 -1.42
CA LEU A 63 11.96 6.63 -2.57
C LEU A 63 10.68 7.39 -2.16
N ALA A 64 10.79 8.28 -1.16
CA ALA A 64 9.67 9.04 -0.61
C ALA A 64 8.44 8.20 -0.17
N GLY A 65 8.62 6.92 0.17
CA GLY A 65 7.51 6.03 0.52
C GLY A 65 6.88 5.31 -0.67
N ALA A 66 7.45 5.41 -1.88
CA ALA A 66 7.01 4.62 -3.01
C ALA A 66 7.26 3.11 -2.77
N PRO A 67 6.36 2.22 -3.25
CA PRO A 67 6.62 0.79 -3.24
C PRO A 67 7.84 0.46 -4.09
N HIS A 68 8.72 -0.39 -3.56
CA HIS A 68 9.97 -0.76 -4.22
C HIS A 68 10.36 -2.21 -3.94
N VAL A 69 11.21 -2.76 -4.80
CA VAL A 69 11.76 -4.10 -4.61
C VAL A 69 12.72 -4.10 -3.41
N LEU A 70 12.60 -5.12 -2.57
CA LEU A 70 13.32 -5.29 -1.32
C LEU A 70 14.83 -5.03 -1.50
N GLU A 71 15.42 -4.30 -0.54
CA GLU A 71 16.86 -3.99 -0.55
C GLU A 71 17.39 -3.20 -1.75
N THR A 72 16.51 -2.73 -2.64
CA THR A 72 16.88 -1.89 -3.78
C THR A 72 16.28 -0.49 -3.69
N ARG A 73 16.58 0.32 -4.70
CA ARG A 73 15.89 1.59 -5.00
C ARG A 73 15.17 1.52 -6.35
N VAL A 74 14.69 0.33 -6.72
CA VAL A 74 13.88 0.15 -7.94
C VAL A 74 12.41 0.19 -7.56
N GLU A 75 11.74 1.27 -7.98
CA GLU A 75 10.30 1.44 -7.79
C GLU A 75 9.51 0.44 -8.63
N THR A 76 8.38 -0.03 -8.09
CA THR A 76 7.47 -0.92 -8.81
C THR A 76 6.84 -0.23 -10.03
N GLU A 77 6.53 1.06 -9.90
CA GLU A 77 6.00 1.90 -10.98
C GLU A 77 6.96 1.98 -12.18
N ALA A 78 8.27 2.08 -11.92
CA ALA A 78 9.29 2.12 -12.97
C ALA A 78 9.28 0.83 -13.81
N LEU A 79 9.23 -0.34 -13.13
CA LEU A 79 9.13 -1.65 -13.79
C LEU A 79 7.82 -1.79 -14.57
N TYR A 80 6.69 -1.38 -13.99
CA TYR A 80 5.39 -1.44 -14.64
C TYR A 80 5.29 -0.53 -15.85
N THR A 81 5.85 0.68 -15.77
CA THR A 81 5.89 1.62 -16.89
C THR A 81 6.71 1.07 -18.06
N LEU A 82 7.83 0.40 -17.79
CA LEU A 82 8.63 -0.27 -18.83
C LEU A 82 7.86 -1.45 -19.43
N ALA A 83 7.21 -2.27 -18.61
CA ALA A 83 6.37 -3.37 -19.10
C ALA A 83 5.21 -2.86 -19.98
N ALA A 84 4.56 -1.75 -19.60
CA ALA A 84 3.53 -1.11 -20.38
C ALA A 84 4.04 -0.57 -21.74
N ARG A 85 5.35 -0.32 -21.86
CA ARG A 85 6.03 0.04 -23.11
C ARG A 85 6.49 -1.17 -23.92
N GLY A 86 6.14 -2.39 -23.50
CA GLY A 86 6.40 -3.63 -24.24
C GLY A 86 7.65 -4.39 -23.80
N PHE A 87 8.31 -4.02 -22.69
CA PHE A 87 9.43 -4.78 -22.16
C PHE A 87 8.95 -6.08 -21.49
N THR A 88 9.57 -7.21 -21.84
CA THR A 88 9.30 -8.49 -21.17
C THR A 88 10.01 -8.56 -19.81
N PRO A 89 9.56 -9.42 -18.87
CA PRO A 89 10.25 -9.63 -17.59
C PRO A 89 11.74 -9.97 -17.74
N GLU A 90 12.12 -10.72 -18.78
CA GLU A 90 13.51 -11.10 -19.06
C GLU A 90 14.33 -9.87 -19.50
N GLN A 91 13.75 -9.00 -20.33
CA GLN A 91 14.38 -7.74 -20.72
C GLN A 91 14.54 -6.79 -19.52
N LEU A 92 13.54 -6.75 -18.64
CA LEU A 92 13.63 -6.01 -17.37
C LEU A 92 14.74 -6.56 -16.47
N GLY A 93 14.90 -7.89 -16.39
CA GLY A 93 16.02 -8.52 -15.70
C GLY A 93 17.37 -8.15 -16.31
N GLY A 94 17.44 -7.97 -17.62
CA GLY A 94 18.62 -7.44 -18.29
C GLY A 94 18.94 -5.97 -17.94
N LEU A 95 17.90 -5.14 -17.75
CA LEU A 95 18.04 -3.73 -17.35
C LEU A 95 18.35 -3.56 -15.86
N TYR A 96 17.85 -4.47 -15.02
CA TYR A 96 18.05 -4.50 -13.59
C TYR A 96 18.66 -5.84 -13.16
N PRO A 97 19.96 -6.08 -13.43
CA PRO A 97 20.59 -7.40 -13.22
C PRO A 97 20.61 -7.90 -11.78
N THR A 98 20.39 -7.00 -10.82
CA THR A 98 20.29 -7.34 -9.40
C THR A 98 18.93 -7.90 -9.01
N LEU A 99 17.94 -7.85 -9.91
CA LEU A 99 16.59 -8.33 -9.65
C LEU A 99 16.36 -9.72 -10.25
N ARG A 100 15.67 -10.56 -9.49
CA ARG A 100 15.18 -11.86 -9.94
C ARG A 100 13.85 -11.72 -10.66
N LEU A 101 13.53 -12.68 -11.52
CA LEU A 101 12.27 -12.68 -12.26
C LEU A 101 11.05 -12.72 -11.33
N GLU A 102 11.12 -13.45 -10.21
CA GLU A 102 10.04 -13.44 -9.21
C GLU A 102 9.79 -12.05 -8.59
N GLU A 103 10.85 -11.26 -8.37
CA GLU A 103 10.76 -9.92 -7.79
C GLU A 103 10.13 -8.93 -8.77
N ILE A 104 10.50 -9.05 -10.05
CA ILE A 104 9.88 -8.30 -11.15
C ILE A 104 8.41 -8.69 -11.28
N ALA A 105 8.10 -9.98 -11.28
CA ALA A 105 6.72 -10.46 -11.37
C ALA A 105 5.85 -9.95 -10.21
N ASP A 106 6.40 -9.92 -9.00
CA ASP A 106 5.73 -9.42 -7.80
C ASP A 106 5.45 -7.92 -7.90
N ALA A 107 6.44 -7.12 -8.34
CA ALA A 107 6.27 -5.69 -8.61
C ALA A 107 5.16 -5.43 -9.63
N LEU A 108 5.18 -6.13 -10.77
CA LEU A 108 4.17 -5.98 -11.82
C LEU A 108 2.77 -6.41 -11.35
N ARG A 109 2.68 -7.39 -10.45
CA ARG A 109 1.41 -7.84 -9.87
C ARG A 109 0.81 -6.76 -8.98
N LEU A 110 1.60 -6.12 -8.13
CA LEU A 110 1.15 -5.00 -7.30
C LEU A 110 0.61 -3.87 -8.18
N GLU A 111 1.35 -3.44 -9.19
CA GLU A 111 0.95 -2.30 -10.03
C GLU A 111 -0.32 -2.58 -10.85
N ARG A 112 -0.51 -3.82 -11.32
CA ARG A 112 -1.79 -4.22 -11.94
C ARG A 112 -2.96 -4.10 -10.97
N GLN A 113 -2.78 -4.47 -9.70
CA GLN A 113 -3.81 -4.29 -8.68
C GLN A 113 -4.09 -2.80 -8.44
N LEU A 114 -3.06 -1.97 -8.34
CA LEU A 114 -3.23 -0.53 -8.12
C LEU A 114 -3.91 0.16 -9.31
N ALA A 115 -3.53 -0.17 -10.54
CA ALA A 115 -4.18 0.30 -11.75
C ALA A 115 -5.65 -0.13 -11.82
N HIS A 116 -5.96 -1.37 -11.42
CA HIS A 116 -7.33 -1.84 -11.31
C HIS A 116 -8.13 -1.04 -10.27
N ASN A 117 -7.56 -0.82 -9.07
CA ASN A 117 -8.19 -0.01 -8.03
C ASN A 117 -8.48 1.42 -8.51
N LEU A 118 -7.54 2.03 -9.25
CA LEU A 118 -7.72 3.36 -9.83
C LEU A 118 -8.88 3.39 -10.83
N SER A 119 -9.04 2.34 -11.65
CA SER A 119 -10.15 2.22 -12.60
C SER A 119 -11.53 2.11 -11.96
N LEU A 120 -11.60 1.65 -10.69
CA LEU A 120 -12.85 1.57 -9.92
C LEU A 120 -13.21 2.90 -9.24
N ALA A 121 -12.25 3.82 -9.14
CA ALA A 121 -12.43 5.12 -8.48
C ALA A 121 -12.72 6.28 -9.46
N ALA A 122 -12.63 6.02 -10.77
CA ALA A 122 -12.91 6.96 -11.86
C ALA A 122 -14.39 6.95 -12.25
#